data_AF-A0A6N2C1P2-F1
#
_entry.id   AF-A0A6N2C1P2-F1
#
_cell.length_a   1.000
_cell.length_b   1.000
_cell.length_c   1.000
_cell.angle_alpha   90.00
_cell.angle_beta   90.00
_cell.angle_gamma   90.00
#
_symmetry.space_group_name_H-M   'P 1'
#
loop_
_entity.id
_entity.type
_entity.pdbx_description
1 polymer ?
#
loop_
_entity_poly.entity_id
_entity_poly.type
_entity_poly.pdbx_seq_one_letter_code
_entity_poly.pdbx_strand_id
1 'polypeptide(L)'
;MENAINNRVSIKMEEILLSCEKEDIVLLAQRIVRGDVPEPLMNRKLISLDMGALLAGAKYRGDFEERLKAVLKEVSASNGQIILFIDEIHTVVGAGATSGAMDAGNLLKPMLGRGELRCIGATTLNEYRKYIEKDPALERRFQQVYCGQPSVEDTISILRGLRERYELHHGVKISDSALVSAAVLADRYITERFLPDKAVTTEVP
;
A
#
# COMPACT_ATOMS: atom_id res chain seq x y z
N MET A 1 25.96 -8.22 27.06
CA MET A 1 24.57 -7.70 26.95
C MET A 1 24.60 -6.53 25.97
N GLU A 2 24.91 -6.65 24.68
CA GLU A 2 24.44 -7.58 23.64
C GLU A 2 22.94 -7.87 23.67
N ASN A 3 22.26 -7.46 22.59
CA ASN A 3 20.82 -7.51 22.23
C ASN A 3 20.00 -6.32 22.77
N ALA A 4 19.35 -5.46 21.97
CA ALA A 4 18.83 -5.61 20.62
C ALA A 4 18.72 -4.25 19.86
N ILE A 5 19.87 -3.65 19.53
CA ILE A 5 19.95 -2.60 18.51
C ILE A 5 20.59 -3.27 17.28
N ASN A 6 19.78 -3.93 16.47
CA ASN A 6 20.12 -4.23 15.07
C ASN A 6 18.91 -4.80 14.36
N ASN A 7 18.13 -3.91 13.75
CA ASN A 7 17.58 -4.22 12.44
C ASN A 7 17.83 -3.01 11.53
N ARG A 8 19.10 -2.85 11.12
CA ARG A 8 19.44 -2.06 9.94
C ARG A 8 18.84 -2.78 8.75
N VAL A 9 17.59 -2.45 8.41
CA VAL A 9 17.09 -2.75 7.08
C VAL A 9 17.74 -1.74 6.15
N SER A 10 18.91 -2.09 5.61
CA SER A 10 19.46 -1.45 4.42
C SER A 10 18.53 -1.80 3.26
N ILE A 11 17.48 -1.00 3.07
CA ILE A 11 16.58 -1.15 1.92
C ILE A 11 17.36 -0.65 0.69
N LYS A 12 17.87 -1.58 -0.11
CA LYS A 12 18.38 -1.25 -1.45
C LYS A 12 17.20 -0.75 -2.28
N MET A 13 17.32 0.45 -2.84
CA MET A 13 16.27 1.19 -3.55
C MET A 13 15.99 0.65 -4.96
N GLU A 14 15.71 -0.65 -5.07
CA GLU A 14 15.41 -1.34 -6.33
C GLU A 14 14.06 -2.05 -6.26
N GLU A 15 12.99 -1.28 -5.99
CA GLU A 15 11.58 -1.72 -5.95
C GLU A 15 11.11 -2.27 -4.60
N ILE A 16 10.36 -1.45 -3.87
CA ILE A 16 9.83 -1.80 -2.56
C ILE A 16 8.38 -2.22 -2.75
N LEU A 17 8.10 -3.52 -2.62
CA LEU A 17 6.75 -4.06 -2.54
C LEU A 17 6.32 -4.00 -1.07
N LEU A 18 5.37 -3.13 -0.73
CA LEU A 18 4.87 -3.00 0.64
C LEU A 18 3.47 -3.64 0.72
N SER A 19 3.36 -4.77 1.42
CA SER A 19 2.09 -5.44 1.76
C SER A 19 1.34 -4.64 2.81
N CYS A 20 0.83 -3.46 2.47
CA CYS A 20 0.32 -2.53 3.46
C CYS A 20 -1.04 -1.97 3.00
N GLU A 21 -1.93 -1.69 3.96
CA GLU A 21 -3.22 -1.08 3.69
C GLU A 21 -3.00 0.35 3.14
N LYS A 22 -4.01 0.94 2.47
CA LYS A 22 -3.92 2.30 1.89
C LYS A 22 -3.39 3.35 2.89
N GLU A 23 -3.59 3.12 4.18
CA GLU A 23 -3.24 4.01 5.28
C GLU A 23 -1.72 4.16 5.48
N ASP A 24 -0.94 3.10 5.30
CA ASP A 24 0.52 3.14 5.44
C ASP A 24 1.18 3.99 4.37
N ILE A 25 0.63 3.97 3.15
CA ILE A 25 1.09 4.77 2.02
C ILE A 25 0.79 6.25 2.26
N VAL A 26 -0.36 6.56 2.85
CA VAL A 26 -0.71 7.93 3.27
C VAL A 26 0.27 8.41 4.33
N LEU A 27 0.61 7.56 5.31
CA LEU A 27 1.60 7.89 6.33
C LEU A 27 2.98 8.14 5.71
N LEU A 28 3.42 7.28 4.79
CA LEU A 28 4.67 7.46 4.06
C LEU A 28 4.69 8.77 3.28
N ALA A 29 3.61 9.12 2.59
CA ALA A 29 3.48 10.39 1.87
C ALA A 29 3.67 11.59 2.81
N GLN A 30 3.01 11.56 3.98
CA GLN A 30 3.13 12.62 4.98
C GLN A 30 4.56 12.74 5.52
N ARG A 31 5.23 11.61 5.75
CA ARG A 31 6.63 11.60 6.21
C ARG A 31 7.58 12.16 5.15
N ILE A 32 7.38 11.83 3.87
CA ILE A 32 8.14 12.42 2.76
C ILE A 32 7.98 13.94 2.73
N VAL A 33 6.75 14.44 2.85
CA VAL A 33 6.47 15.89 2.88
C VAL A 33 7.12 16.58 4.09
N ARG A 34 7.13 15.91 5.25
CA ARG A 34 7.78 16.42 6.47
C ARG A 34 9.31 16.31 6.45
N GLY A 35 9.89 15.64 5.44
CA GLY A 35 11.32 15.34 5.40
C GLY A 35 11.78 14.31 6.43
N ASP A 36 10.85 13.62 7.09
CA ASP A 36 11.13 12.54 8.06
C ASP A 36 11.27 11.20 7.32
N VAL A 37 12.18 11.15 6.36
CA VAL A 37 12.49 9.97 5.56
C VAL A 37 13.98 9.92 5.25
N PRO A 38 14.55 8.73 4.98
CA PRO A 38 15.90 8.59 4.47
C PRO A 38 16.14 9.42 3.21
N GLU A 39 17.38 9.89 3.01
CA GLU A 39 17.81 10.69 1.85
C GLU A 39 17.31 10.14 0.50
N PRO A 40 17.30 8.82 0.25
CA PRO A 40 16.78 8.29 -1.02
C PRO A 40 15.31 8.58 -1.28
N LEU A 41 14.47 8.84 -0.26
CA LEU A 41 13.05 9.15 -0.42
C LEU A 41 12.75 10.65 -0.28
N MET A 42 13.75 11.44 0.11
CA MET A 42 13.61 12.87 0.32
C MET A 42 13.26 13.58 -0.99
N ASN A 43 12.33 14.54 -0.92
CA ASN A 43 11.83 15.33 -2.06
C ASN A 43 11.21 14.53 -3.22
N ARG A 44 10.91 13.24 -3.03
CA ARG A 44 10.20 12.44 -4.04
C ARG A 44 8.70 12.68 -3.99
N LYS A 45 8.03 12.48 -5.12
CA LYS A 45 6.57 12.54 -5.22
C LYS A 45 6.01 11.13 -5.18
N LEU A 46 5.13 10.85 -4.22
CA LEU A 46 4.36 9.61 -4.17
C LEU A 46 2.99 9.85 -4.83
N ILE A 47 2.70 9.13 -5.91
CA ILE A 47 1.47 9.30 -6.69
C ILE A 47 0.73 7.96 -6.70
N SER A 48 -0.54 7.96 -6.32
CA SER A 48 -1.40 6.76 -6.43
C SER A 48 -2.00 6.65 -7.82
N LEU A 49 -1.93 5.45 -8.40
CA LEU A 49 -2.62 5.09 -9.62
C LEU A 49 -4.05 4.68 -9.30
N ASP A 50 -5.02 5.50 -9.72
CA ASP A 50 -6.43 5.18 -9.60
C ASP A 50 -6.93 4.49 -10.88
N MET A 51 -7.13 3.17 -10.78
CA MET A 51 -7.65 2.36 -11.88
C MET A 51 -9.10 2.74 -12.25
N GLY A 52 -9.90 3.17 -11.27
CA GLY A 52 -11.27 3.63 -11.48
C GLY A 52 -11.31 4.93 -12.28
N ALA A 53 -10.40 5.87 -12.00
CA ALA A 53 -10.27 7.12 -12.77
C ALA A 53 -9.81 6.87 -14.21
N LEU A 54 -8.93 5.89 -14.44
CA LEU A 54 -8.50 5.50 -15.79
C LEU A 54 -9.63 4.88 -16.60
N LEU A 55 -10.46 4.06 -15.94
CA LEU A 55 -11.69 3.46 -16.49
C LEU A 55 -12.79 4.49 -16.74
N ALA A 56 -12.90 5.51 -15.87
CA ALA A 56 -13.93 6.54 -15.95
C ALA A 56 -13.78 7.34 -17.26
N GLY A 57 -14.75 7.16 -18.16
CA GLY A 57 -14.75 7.82 -19.46
C GLY A 57 -13.95 7.13 -20.57
N ALA A 58 -13.42 5.92 -20.33
CA ALA A 58 -12.97 5.04 -21.40
C ALA A 58 -14.20 4.32 -21.99
N LYS A 59 -14.57 4.63 -23.24
CA LYS A 59 -15.67 3.92 -23.93
C LYS A 59 -15.17 2.64 -24.59
N TYR A 60 -13.89 2.62 -24.94
CA TYR A 60 -13.22 1.50 -25.60
C TYR A 60 -11.99 1.07 -24.81
N ARG A 61 -11.61 -0.21 -24.95
CA ARG A 61 -10.43 -0.78 -24.26
C ARG A 61 -9.13 -0.02 -24.58
N GLY A 62 -8.99 0.49 -25.80
CA GLY A 62 -7.80 1.24 -26.24
C GLY A 62 -7.62 2.58 -25.50
N ASP A 63 -8.72 3.23 -25.12
CA ASP A 63 -8.66 4.53 -24.41
C ASP A 63 -7.98 4.38 -23.04
N PHE A 64 -8.24 3.25 -22.37
CA PHE A 64 -7.59 2.93 -21.09
C PHE A 64 -6.08 2.72 -21.26
N GLU A 65 -5.68 1.90 -22.24
CA GLU A 65 -4.26 1.61 -22.47
C GLU A 65 -3.48 2.88 -22.84
N GLU A 66 -4.06 3.76 -23.65
CA GLU A 66 -3.45 5.04 -24.02
C GLU A 66 -3.25 5.95 -22.79
N ARG A 67 -4.27 6.04 -21.92
CA ARG A 67 -4.17 6.80 -20.66
C ARG A 67 -3.12 6.21 -19.73
N LEU A 68 -3.11 4.89 -19.53
CA LEU A 68 -2.12 4.23 -18.69
C LEU A 68 -0.71 4.47 -19.24
N LYS A 69 -0.53 4.35 -20.56
CA LYS A 69 0.76 4.61 -21.22
C LYS A 69 1.21 6.06 -21.05
N ALA A 70 0.28 7.02 -21.09
CA ALA A 70 0.58 8.42 -20.84
C ALA A 70 1.10 8.64 -19.41
N VAL A 71 0.43 8.05 -18.40
CA VAL A 71 0.87 8.12 -17.00
C VAL A 71 2.24 7.48 -16.82
N LEU A 72 2.46 6.28 -17.37
CA LEU A 72 3.75 5.59 -17.26
C LEU A 72 4.89 6.37 -17.94
N LYS A 73 4.60 7.04 -19.05
CA LYS A 73 5.57 7.91 -19.74
C LYS A 73 5.95 9.11 -18.87
N GLU A 74 4.98 9.74 -18.19
CA GLU A 74 5.24 10.84 -17.25
C GLU A 74 6.11 10.38 -16.07
N VAL A 75 5.78 9.23 -15.49
CA VAL A 75 6.56 8.65 -14.38
C VAL A 75 7.99 8.34 -14.84
N SER A 76 8.17 7.72 -16.01
CA SER A 76 9.49 7.43 -16.55
C SER A 76 10.29 8.70 -16.87
N ALA A 77 9.65 9.71 -17.45
CA ALA A 77 10.26 11.01 -17.74
C ALA A 77 10.68 11.79 -16.48
N SER A 78 10.13 11.44 -15.31
CA SER A 78 10.52 12.03 -14.03
C SER A 78 11.92 11.63 -13.53
N ASN A 79 12.62 10.74 -14.25
CA ASN A 79 13.95 10.23 -13.88
C ASN A 79 14.01 9.70 -12.43
N GLY A 80 12.94 9.04 -11.99
CA GLY A 80 12.85 8.42 -10.65
C GLY A 80 12.46 9.37 -9.52
N GLN A 81 12.08 10.62 -9.83
CA GLN A 81 11.52 11.55 -8.84
C GLN A 81 10.11 11.17 -8.40
N ILE A 82 9.36 10.47 -9.26
CA ILE A 82 8.03 9.94 -8.93
C ILE A 82 8.15 8.48 -8.48
N ILE A 83 7.49 8.17 -7.37
CA ILE A 83 7.19 6.81 -6.91
C ILE A 83 5.70 6.59 -7.18
N LEU A 84 5.38 5.55 -7.97
CA LEU A 84 4.01 5.20 -8.29
C LEU A 84 3.47 4.19 -7.27
N PHE A 85 2.35 4.47 -6.62
CA PHE A 85 1.63 3.50 -5.79
C PHE A 85 0.53 2.83 -6.60
N ILE A 86 0.50 1.50 -6.62
CA ILE A 86 -0.52 0.70 -7.30
C ILE A 86 -1.20 -0.18 -6.23
N ASP A 87 -2.46 0.11 -5.96
CA ASP A 87 -3.29 -0.74 -5.12
C ASP A 87 -3.68 -2.01 -5.91
N GLU A 88 -3.80 -3.13 -5.19
CA GLU A 88 -4.09 -4.44 -5.78
C GLU A 88 -3.23 -4.74 -7.03
N ILE A 89 -1.90 -4.57 -6.94
CA ILE A 89 -0.99 -4.63 -8.11
C ILE A 89 -1.13 -5.92 -8.93
N HIS A 90 -1.51 -7.03 -8.28
CA HIS A 90 -1.79 -8.31 -8.93
C HIS A 90 -2.91 -8.23 -9.99
N THR A 91 -3.84 -7.28 -9.88
CA THR A 91 -4.89 -7.03 -10.88
C THR A 91 -4.30 -6.51 -12.18
N VAL A 92 -3.20 -5.76 -12.10
CA VAL A 92 -2.55 -5.15 -13.27
C VAL A 92 -1.50 -6.08 -13.87
N VAL A 93 -0.79 -6.86 -13.05
CA VAL A 93 0.28 -7.77 -13.53
C VAL A 93 -0.18 -9.21 -13.76
N GLY A 94 -1.25 -9.66 -13.08
CA GLY A 94 -1.75 -11.04 -13.05
C GLY A 94 -3.00 -11.31 -13.89
N ALA A 95 -3.66 -10.29 -14.43
CA ALA A 95 -4.89 -10.41 -15.22
C ALA A 95 -4.77 -11.17 -16.55
N GLY A 96 -3.55 -11.50 -16.99
CA GLY A 96 -3.32 -12.23 -18.25
C GLY A 96 -3.92 -13.65 -18.32
N ALA A 97 -4.43 -14.21 -17.22
CA ALA A 97 -4.88 -15.61 -17.17
C ALA A 97 -6.41 -15.83 -17.14
N THR A 98 -7.24 -14.84 -16.80
CA THR A 98 -8.69 -15.06 -16.70
C THR A 98 -9.50 -13.83 -17.09
N SER A 99 -10.23 -13.97 -18.21
CA SER A 99 -11.40 -13.19 -18.64
C SER A 99 -11.28 -11.65 -18.62
N GLY A 100 -10.80 -11.09 -19.73
CA GLY A 100 -11.25 -9.77 -20.22
C GLY A 100 -10.68 -8.53 -19.55
N ALA A 101 -9.85 -8.67 -18.50
CA ALA A 101 -9.19 -7.57 -17.82
C ALA A 101 -7.85 -7.24 -18.50
N MET A 102 -7.83 -6.10 -19.20
CA MET A 102 -6.71 -5.17 -19.37
C MET A 102 -5.29 -5.73 -19.40
N ASP A 103 -4.66 -5.67 -20.58
CA ASP A 103 -3.27 -6.10 -20.82
C ASP A 103 -2.22 -5.07 -20.33
N ALA A 104 -2.47 -4.47 -19.17
CA ALA A 104 -1.57 -3.52 -18.54
C ALA A 104 -0.25 -4.17 -18.10
N GLY A 105 -0.26 -5.48 -17.83
CA GLY A 105 0.93 -6.26 -17.51
C GLY A 105 1.98 -6.21 -18.61
N ASN A 106 1.59 -6.23 -19.89
CA ASN A 106 2.53 -6.11 -21.00
C ASN A 106 3.19 -4.72 -21.11
N LEU A 107 2.57 -3.68 -20.57
CA LEU A 107 3.16 -2.34 -20.47
C LEU A 107 4.09 -2.21 -19.26
N LEU A 108 3.71 -2.76 -18.11
CA LEU A 108 4.46 -2.63 -16.86
C LEU A 108 5.69 -3.53 -16.82
N LYS A 109 5.58 -4.80 -17.23
CA LYS A 109 6.66 -5.80 -17.12
C LYS A 109 7.97 -5.34 -17.77
N PRO A 110 8.00 -4.77 -18.99
CA PRO A 110 9.24 -4.28 -19.58
C PRO A 110 9.86 -3.11 -18.81
N MET A 111 9.04 -2.20 -18.29
CA MET A 111 9.53 -1.02 -17.56
C MET A 111 10.08 -1.38 -16.18
N LEU A 112 9.42 -2.30 -15.47
CA LEU A 112 9.91 -2.91 -14.24
C LEU A 112 11.20 -3.70 -14.51
N GLY A 113 11.21 -4.52 -15.57
CA GLY A 113 12.38 -5.31 -15.97
C GLY A 113 13.63 -4.46 -16.26
N ARG A 114 13.45 -3.24 -16.76
CA ARG A 114 14.53 -2.26 -17.01
C ARG A 114 14.86 -1.35 -15.82
N GLY A 115 14.07 -1.38 -14.74
CA GLY A 115 14.23 -0.48 -13.59
C GLY A 115 13.88 0.99 -13.89
N GLU A 116 13.14 1.25 -14.97
CA GLU A 116 12.70 2.60 -15.37
C GLU A 116 11.51 3.09 -14.55
N LEU A 117 10.77 2.17 -13.94
CA LEU A 117 9.60 2.44 -13.13
C LEU A 117 9.89 2.14 -11.67
N ARG A 118 9.78 3.16 -10.80
CA ARG A 118 9.75 2.94 -9.35
C ARG A 118 8.32 2.91 -8.88
N CYS A 119 7.89 1.78 -8.36
CA CYS A 119 6.56 1.65 -7.80
C CYS A 119 6.55 0.95 -6.45
N ILE A 120 5.47 1.16 -5.72
CA ILE A 120 5.06 0.41 -4.54
C ILE A 120 3.74 -0.27 -4.90
N GLY A 121 3.72 -1.59 -4.85
CA GLY A 121 2.51 -2.39 -5.07
C GLY A 121 1.96 -2.92 -3.76
N ALA A 122 0.65 -2.77 -3.53
CA ALA A 122 -0.06 -3.45 -2.45
C ALA A 122 -0.82 -4.67 -3.00
N THR A 123 -0.80 -5.78 -2.27
CA THR A 123 -1.53 -7.01 -2.63
C THR A 123 -1.60 -7.93 -1.41
N THR A 124 -2.53 -8.88 -1.40
CA THR A 124 -2.53 -9.93 -0.37
C THR A 124 -1.40 -10.95 -0.62
N LEU A 125 -0.96 -11.63 0.44
CA LEU A 125 0.06 -12.69 0.34
C LEU A 125 -0.35 -13.83 -0.61
N ASN A 126 -1.65 -14.15 -0.64
CA ASN A 126 -2.19 -15.21 -1.49
C ASN A 126 -2.10 -14.83 -2.98
N GLU A 127 -2.43 -13.59 -3.32
CA GLU A 127 -2.33 -13.08 -4.68
C GLU A 127 -0.87 -12.91 -5.12
N TYR A 128 0.00 -12.44 -4.22
CA TYR A 128 1.44 -12.39 -4.47
C TYR A 128 1.98 -13.76 -4.88
N ARG A 129 1.71 -14.80 -4.08
CA ARG A 129 2.08 -16.20 -4.36
C ARG A 129 1.50 -16.72 -5.67
N LYS A 130 0.28 -16.30 -6.02
CA LYS A 130 -0.43 -16.81 -7.19
C LYS A 130 0.03 -16.17 -8.49
N TYR A 131 0.32 -14.86 -8.48
CA TYR A 131 0.51 -14.07 -9.70
C TYR A 131 1.92 -13.47 -9.85
N ILE A 132 2.59 -13.10 -8.75
CA ILE A 132 3.88 -12.38 -8.78
C ILE A 132 5.04 -13.35 -8.58
N GLU A 133 4.97 -14.19 -7.54
CA GLU A 133 6.02 -15.18 -7.22
C GLU A 133 6.19 -16.24 -8.31
N LYS A 134 5.13 -16.52 -9.09
CA LYS A 134 5.21 -17.45 -10.22
C LYS A 134 5.88 -16.88 -11.47
N ASP A 135 6.07 -15.57 -11.54
CA ASP A 135 6.71 -14.90 -12.67
C ASP A 135 8.17 -14.54 -12.31
N PRO A 136 9.18 -15.26 -12.85
CA PRO A 136 10.58 -15.04 -12.49
C PRO A 136 11.10 -13.64 -12.82
N ALA A 137 10.48 -12.92 -13.75
CA ALA A 137 10.87 -11.56 -14.08
C ALA A 137 10.41 -10.56 -13.01
N LEU A 138 9.24 -10.80 -12.41
CA LEU A 138 8.69 -9.96 -11.35
C LEU A 138 9.26 -10.32 -9.99
N GLU A 139 9.42 -11.61 -9.68
CA GLU A 139 9.96 -12.10 -8.41
C GLU A 139 11.36 -11.53 -8.12
N ARG A 140 12.22 -11.41 -9.14
CA ARG A 140 13.58 -10.88 -9.01
C ARG A 140 13.65 -9.36 -8.86
N ARG A 141 12.55 -8.68 -9.15
CA ARG A 141 12.45 -7.23 -9.23
C ARG A 141 11.75 -6.69 -8.01
N PHE A 142 10.65 -7.31 -7.59
CA PHE A 142 9.98 -6.95 -6.35
C PHE A 142 10.68 -7.50 -5.11
N GLN A 143 11.04 -6.60 -4.19
CA GLN A 143 11.38 -6.99 -2.83
C GLN A 143 10.12 -7.04 -1.96
N GLN A 144 9.74 -8.25 -1.51
CA GLN A 144 8.61 -8.44 -0.61
C GLN A 144 8.90 -7.82 0.77
N VAL A 145 8.02 -6.91 1.20
CA VAL A 145 7.92 -6.44 2.58
C VAL A 145 6.57 -6.85 3.14
N TYR A 146 6.59 -7.70 4.17
CA TYR A 146 5.40 -8.16 4.86
C TYR A 146 4.99 -7.14 5.93
N CYS A 147 3.81 -6.53 5.79
CA CYS A 147 3.16 -5.82 6.89
C CYS A 147 2.09 -6.75 7.47
N GLY A 148 2.32 -7.23 8.68
CA GLY A 148 1.31 -7.96 9.44
C GLY A 148 0.37 -7.00 10.15
N GLN A 149 -0.77 -7.52 10.62
CA GLN A 149 -1.64 -6.74 11.50
C GLN A 149 -0.87 -6.27 12.77
N PRO A 150 -1.15 -5.07 13.28
CA PRO A 150 -0.58 -4.59 14.53
C PRO A 150 -0.97 -5.47 15.72
N SER A 151 -0.16 -5.42 16.78
CA SER A 151 -0.55 -6.00 18.06
C SER A 151 -1.72 -5.23 18.68
N VAL A 152 -2.33 -5.79 19.72
CA VAL A 152 -3.38 -5.10 20.50
C VAL A 152 -2.83 -3.80 21.11
N GLU A 153 -1.59 -3.83 21.62
CA GLU A 153 -0.94 -2.65 22.22
C GLU A 153 -0.66 -1.55 21.18
N ASP A 154 -0.17 -1.95 20.00
CA ASP A 154 0.04 -1.03 18.88
C ASP A 154 -1.29 -0.44 18.40
N THR A 155 -2.34 -1.26 18.34
CA THR A 155 -3.69 -0.82 17.96
C THR A 155 -4.24 0.21 18.94
N ILE A 156 -4.08 0.00 20.25
CA ILE A 156 -4.47 0.99 21.26
C ILE A 156 -3.75 2.32 21.02
N SER A 157 -2.46 2.28 20.68
CA SER A 157 -1.66 3.47 20.39
C SER A 157 -2.15 4.19 19.12
N ILE A 158 -2.49 3.43 18.07
CA ILE A 158 -3.10 3.96 16.84
C ILE A 158 -4.45 4.63 17.16
N LEU A 159 -5.33 3.94 17.89
CA LEU A 159 -6.65 4.46 18.29
C LEU A 159 -6.54 5.74 19.12
N ARG A 160 -5.57 5.83 20.03
CA ARG A 160 -5.29 7.04 20.80
C ARG A 160 -4.89 8.21 19.89
N GLY A 161 -4.08 7.96 18.87
CA GLY A 161 -3.70 8.97 17.87
C GLY A 161 -4.87 9.44 17.01
N LEU A 162 -5.85 8.56 16.76
CA LEU A 162 -7.05 8.87 15.97
C LEU A 162 -8.16 9.53 16.80
N ARG A 163 -8.11 9.39 18.12
CA ARG A 163 -9.15 9.84 19.06
C ARG A 163 -9.65 11.25 18.78
N GLU A 164 -8.75 12.24 18.71
CA GLU A 164 -9.12 13.65 18.56
C GLU A 164 -9.95 13.89 17.27
N ARG A 165 -9.56 13.22 16.19
CA ARG A 165 -10.27 13.32 14.90
C ARG A 165 -11.67 12.71 14.98
N TYR A 166 -11.84 11.58 15.67
CA TYR A 166 -13.15 10.93 15.85
C TYR A 166 -14.05 11.69 16.84
N GLU A 167 -13.50 12.20 17.94
CA GLU A 167 -14.24 13.02 18.90
C GLU A 167 -14.82 14.27 18.22
N LEU A 168 -14.03 14.93 17.37
CA LEU A 168 -14.47 16.11 16.62
C LEU A 168 -15.51 15.77 15.54
N HIS A 169 -15.35 14.63 14.85
CA HIS A 169 -16.29 14.21 13.80
C HIS A 169 -17.67 13.81 14.36
N HIS A 170 -17.69 13.09 15.48
CA HIS A 170 -18.93 12.57 16.07
C HIS A 170 -19.50 13.47 17.20
N GLY A 171 -18.75 14.48 17.65
CA GLY A 171 -19.18 15.36 18.74
C GLY A 171 -19.26 14.67 20.10
N VAL A 172 -18.47 13.61 20.31
CA VAL A 172 -18.45 12.80 21.55
C VAL A 172 -17.08 12.86 22.20
N LYS A 173 -17.00 12.51 23.49
CA LYS A 173 -15.73 12.24 24.17
C LYS A 173 -15.54 10.74 24.31
N ILE A 174 -14.38 10.25 23.90
CA ILE A 174 -14.02 8.84 23.93
C ILE A 174 -13.06 8.63 25.10
N SER A 175 -13.40 7.78 26.07
CA SER A 175 -12.50 7.51 27.19
C SER A 175 -11.34 6.59 26.76
N ASP A 176 -10.20 6.71 27.44
CA ASP A 176 -9.05 5.82 27.17
C ASP A 176 -9.39 4.35 27.43
N SER A 177 -10.18 4.08 28.47
CA SER A 177 -10.68 2.74 28.81
C SER A 177 -11.57 2.15 27.72
N ALA A 178 -12.30 2.99 26.97
CA ALA A 178 -13.12 2.54 25.84
C ALA A 178 -12.23 2.10 24.67
N LEU A 179 -11.14 2.82 24.37
CA LEU A 179 -10.19 2.44 23.32
C LEU A 179 -9.49 1.11 23.63
N VAL A 180 -9.05 0.92 24.89
CA VAL A 180 -8.46 -0.35 25.33
C VAL A 180 -9.45 -1.49 25.20
N SER A 181 -10.68 -1.29 25.67
CA SER A 181 -11.75 -2.29 25.57
C SER A 181 -12.07 -2.63 24.11
N ALA A 182 -12.16 -1.62 23.23
CA ALA A 182 -12.43 -1.81 21.81
C ALA A 182 -11.35 -2.69 21.15
N ALA A 183 -10.06 -2.39 21.38
CA ALA A 183 -8.97 -3.18 20.82
C ALA A 183 -8.98 -4.65 21.33
N VAL A 184 -9.14 -4.84 22.64
CA VAL A 184 -9.13 -6.19 23.26
C VAL A 184 -10.35 -7.02 22.84
N LEU A 185 -11.54 -6.42 22.82
CA LEU A 185 -12.77 -7.12 22.46
C LEU A 185 -12.80 -7.41 20.95
N ALA A 186 -12.40 -6.46 20.12
CA ALA A 186 -12.32 -6.68 18.68
C ALA A 186 -11.31 -7.77 18.34
N ASP A 187 -10.14 -7.79 19.00
CA ASP A 187 -9.17 -8.88 18.81
C ASP A 187 -9.74 -10.25 19.16
N ARG A 188 -10.45 -10.34 20.29
CA ARG A 188 -11.00 -11.60 20.82
C ARG A 188 -12.21 -12.11 20.05
N TYR A 189 -13.13 -11.23 19.66
CA TYR A 189 -14.46 -11.64 19.19
C TYR A 189 -14.68 -11.42 17.68
N ILE A 190 -13.92 -10.54 17.04
CA ILE A 190 -14.03 -10.29 15.60
C ILE A 190 -12.83 -10.96 14.91
N THR A 191 -13.05 -12.17 14.39
CA THR A 191 -12.01 -12.99 13.75
C THR A 191 -11.96 -12.83 12.23
N GLU A 192 -13.02 -12.29 11.62
CA GLU A 192 -13.13 -12.14 10.16
C GLU A 192 -12.42 -10.90 9.61
N ARG A 193 -11.98 -9.99 10.49
CA ARG A 193 -11.30 -8.75 10.14
C ARG A 193 -9.97 -8.64 10.87
N PHE A 194 -9.13 -7.71 10.42
CA PHE A 194 -7.80 -7.48 10.97
C PHE A 194 -7.78 -6.20 11.81
N LEU A 195 -6.88 -6.15 12.80
CA LEU A 195 -6.56 -4.88 13.44
C LEU A 195 -5.80 -3.99 12.43
N PRO A 196 -5.91 -2.65 12.50
CA PRO A 196 -6.70 -1.88 13.46
C PRO A 196 -8.17 -1.69 13.04
N ASP A 197 -8.54 -1.98 11.79
CA ASP A 197 -9.87 -1.70 11.22
C ASP A 197 -11.02 -2.25 12.09
N LYS A 198 -10.89 -3.49 12.55
CA LYS A 198 -11.94 -4.12 13.35
C LYS A 198 -12.19 -3.44 14.70
N ALA A 199 -11.19 -2.76 15.25
CA ALA A 199 -11.32 -2.02 16.52
C ALA A 199 -11.89 -0.61 16.33
N VAL A 200 -11.80 -0.06 15.11
CA VAL A 200 -12.43 1.21 14.74
C VAL A 200 -13.93 1.00 14.46
N THR A 201 -14.26 -0.08 13.76
CA THR A 201 -15.63 -0.38 13.30
C THR A 201 -16.50 -1.06 14.37
N THR A 202 -16.02 -1.29 15.60
CA THR A 202 -16.85 -1.87 16.65
C THR A 202 -18.07 -0.99 16.95
N GLU A 203 -19.18 -1.28 16.28
CA GLU A 203 -20.52 -1.04 16.78
C GLU A 203 -20.64 -1.89 18.04
N VAL A 204 -20.44 -1.26 19.20
CA VAL A 204 -20.80 -1.89 20.46
C VAL A 204 -22.33 -1.92 20.48
N PRO A 205 -22.96 -3.12 20.52
CA PRO A 205 -24.42 -3.22 20.60
C PRO A 205 -24.99 -2.61 21.89
#